data_AF-A0A1N7S8I1-F1
#
_entry.id   AF-A0A1N7S8I1-F1
#
_cell.length_a   1.000
_cell.length_b   1.000
_cell.length_c   1.000
_cell.angle_alpha   90.00
_cell.angle_beta   90.00
_cell.angle_gamma   90.00
#
_symmetry.space_group_name_H-M   'P 1'
#
loop_
_entity.id
_entity.type
_entity.pdbx_description
1 polymer ?
#
loop_
_entity_poly.entity_id
_entity_poly.type
_entity_poly.pdbx_seq_one_letter_code
_entity_poly.pdbx_strand_id
1 'polypeptide(L)'
;MRMTFIIPAAFTVYDVPQRDRPPCVLELEVIELVRMHANPGWRFRKTVRRGGRVTYTAYVRLPGWITAPEKWPRLETGEVEITVPMHFNQRAAFPEFPPGKNRVRLDDVLQLRGEPC
;
A
#
# COMPACT_ATOMS: atom_id res chain seq x y z
N MET A 1 5.31 8.52 -6.13
CA MET A 1 5.67 7.20 -6.75
C MET A 1 4.38 6.51 -7.20
N ARG A 2 4.37 5.75 -8.30
CA ARG A 2 3.18 5.01 -8.74
C ARG A 2 3.33 3.50 -8.50
N MET A 3 2.27 2.86 -8.04
CA MET A 3 2.21 1.41 -7.83
C MET A 3 0.88 0.86 -8.33
N THR A 4 0.88 -0.40 -8.74
CA THR A 4 -0.32 -1.11 -9.17
C THR A 4 -1.07 -1.67 -7.96
N PHE A 5 -2.37 -1.40 -7.87
CA PHE A 5 -3.24 -1.89 -6.80
C PHE A 5 -4.45 -2.62 -7.36
N ILE A 6 -4.98 -3.52 -6.55
CA ILE A 6 -6.29 -4.12 -6.74
C ILE A 6 -7.24 -3.40 -5.80
N ILE A 7 -8.34 -2.85 -6.32
CA ILE A 7 -9.33 -2.16 -5.49
C ILE A 7 -10.02 -3.18 -4.58
N PRO A 8 -10.06 -2.94 -3.25
CA PRO A 8 -10.74 -3.84 -2.33
C PRO A 8 -12.23 -3.97 -2.66
N ALA A 9 -12.78 -5.16 -2.48
CA ALA A 9 -14.19 -5.46 -2.78
C ALA A 9 -15.20 -4.57 -2.00
N ALA A 10 -14.77 -3.98 -0.89
CA ALA A 10 -15.57 -3.08 -0.07
C ALA A 10 -15.76 -1.69 -0.70
N PHE A 11 -14.97 -1.31 -1.69
CA PHE A 11 -15.01 0.02 -2.30
C PHE A 11 -16.13 0.10 -3.34
N THR A 12 -16.53 1.31 -3.71
CA THR A 12 -17.41 1.54 -4.86
C THR A 12 -16.63 2.17 -6.00
N VAL A 13 -16.96 1.78 -7.22
CA VAL A 13 -16.34 2.24 -8.45
C VAL A 13 -17.45 2.63 -9.42
N TYR A 14 -17.55 3.92 -9.76
CA TYR A 14 -18.70 4.51 -10.44
C TYR A 14 -20.02 4.19 -9.72
N ASP A 15 -20.04 4.40 -8.39
CA ASP A 15 -21.18 4.12 -7.50
C ASP A 15 -21.65 2.66 -7.44
N VAL A 16 -20.95 1.75 -8.12
CA VAL A 16 -21.21 0.31 -8.07
C VAL A 16 -20.22 -0.37 -7.12
N PRO A 17 -20.67 -1.20 -6.15
CA PRO A 17 -19.77 -1.94 -5.29
C PRO A 17 -18.79 -2.82 -6.09
N GLN A 18 -17.50 -2.76 -5.73
CA GLN A 18 -16.44 -3.50 -6.41
C GLN A 18 -16.64 -5.02 -6.34
N ARG A 19 -17.31 -5.53 -5.29
CA ARG A 19 -17.69 -6.95 -5.16
C ARG A 19 -18.61 -7.45 -6.28
N ASP A 20 -19.38 -6.57 -6.91
CA ASP A 20 -20.35 -6.91 -7.95
C ASP A 20 -19.74 -6.75 -9.36
N ARG A 21 -18.43 -6.44 -9.44
CA ARG A 21 -17.69 -6.18 -10.67
C ARG A 21 -16.45 -7.08 -10.78
N PRO A 22 -15.93 -7.27 -12.01
CA PRO A 22 -14.59 -7.83 -12.19
C PRO A 22 -13.54 -7.02 -11.41
N PRO A 23 -12.45 -7.65 -10.93
CA PRO A 23 -11.39 -6.98 -10.19
C PRO A 23 -10.87 -5.73 -10.93
N CYS A 24 -10.94 -4.57 -10.27
CA CYS A 24 -10.40 -3.33 -10.80
C CYS A 24 -8.93 -3.21 -10.39
N VAL A 25 -8.03 -3.22 -11.38
CA VAL A 25 -6.59 -3.07 -11.20
C VAL A 25 -6.16 -1.76 -11.83
N LEU A 26 -5.48 -0.91 -11.06
CA LEU A 26 -5.01 0.39 -11.55
C LEU A 26 -3.73 0.84 -10.87
N GLU A 27 -3.03 1.74 -11.55
CA GLU A 27 -1.86 2.42 -11.01
C GLU A 27 -2.27 3.67 -10.23
N LEU A 28 -1.99 3.66 -8.93
CA LEU A 28 -2.27 4.76 -8.02
C LEU A 28 -0.99 5.47 -7.58
N GLU A 29 -1.13 6.75 -7.30
CA GLU A 29 -0.09 7.52 -6.63
C GLU A 29 -0.05 7.14 -5.15
N VAL A 30 1.13 6.68 -4.74
CA VAL A 30 1.45 6.40 -3.35
C VAL A 30 1.98 7.67 -2.72
N ILE A 31 1.44 8.02 -1.55
CA ILE A 31 1.89 9.15 -0.72
C ILE A 31 2.74 8.65 0.44
N GLU A 32 2.29 7.58 1.11
CA GLU A 32 2.99 7.00 2.24
C GLU A 32 3.02 5.48 2.12
N LEU A 33 4.18 4.88 2.42
CA LEU A 33 4.37 3.44 2.42
C LEU A 33 4.65 2.96 3.85
N VAL A 34 3.94 1.92 4.26
CA VAL A 34 4.05 1.30 5.57
C VAL A 34 4.52 -0.14 5.40
N ARG A 35 5.65 -0.45 6.03
CA ARG A 35 6.19 -1.81 6.10
C ARG A 35 5.58 -2.54 7.29
N MET A 36 4.81 -3.58 7.01
CA MET A 36 4.29 -4.49 8.01
C MET A 36 5.12 -5.78 8.01
N HIS A 37 5.57 -6.21 9.18
CA HIS A 37 6.17 -7.53 9.34
C HIS A 37 5.03 -8.54 9.55
N ALA A 38 4.96 -9.59 8.72
CA ALA A 38 4.01 -10.66 8.99
C ALA A 38 4.40 -11.35 10.30
N ASN A 39 3.55 -11.20 11.32
CA ASN A 39 3.59 -12.07 12.49
C ASN A 39 3.12 -13.45 12.01
N PRO A 40 3.96 -14.50 11.99
CA PRO A 40 3.51 -15.81 11.57
C PRO A 40 2.49 -16.29 12.60
N GLY A 41 1.20 -16.22 12.26
CA GLY A 41 0.14 -16.78 13.10
C GLY A 41 0.51 -18.21 13.50
N TRP A 42 0.22 -18.57 14.76
CA TRP A 42 0.65 -19.81 15.44
C TRP A 42 0.47 -21.12 14.65
N ARG A 43 -0.36 -21.12 13.60
CA ARG A 43 -0.61 -22.24 12.68
C ARG A 43 0.49 -22.48 11.63
N PHE A 44 1.49 -21.61 11.50
CA PHE A 44 2.59 -21.73 10.51
C PHE A 44 3.96 -22.09 11.11
N ARG A 45 3.98 -22.83 12.23
CA ARG A 45 5.21 -23.26 12.92
C ARG A 45 6.17 -24.12 12.08
N LYS A 46 5.75 -24.68 10.93
CA LYS A 46 6.63 -25.48 10.06
C LYS A 46 7.38 -24.68 8.97
N THR A 47 7.08 -23.39 8.79
CA THR A 47 7.74 -22.53 7.78
C THR A 47 8.72 -21.53 8.38
N VAL A 48 9.22 -21.78 9.60
CA VAL A 48 10.20 -20.92 10.32
C VAL A 48 11.56 -20.83 9.60
N ARG A 49 11.81 -21.61 8.54
CA ARG A 49 13.05 -21.52 7.75
C ARG A 49 13.04 -20.49 6.61
N ARG A 50 11.91 -19.83 6.34
CA ARG A 50 11.84 -18.75 5.34
C ARG A 50 11.53 -17.47 6.08
N GLY A 51 12.49 -16.53 6.10
CA GLY A 51 12.38 -15.24 6.78
C GLY A 51 11.01 -14.60 6.59
N GLY A 52 10.49 -14.00 7.66
CA GLY A 52 9.12 -13.46 7.71
C GLY A 52 8.77 -12.66 6.46
N ARG A 53 7.65 -13.01 5.82
CA ARG A 53 7.20 -12.34 4.61
C ARG A 53 6.84 -10.89 4.96
N VAL A 54 7.64 -9.94 4.50
CA VAL A 54 7.33 -8.52 4.65
C VAL A 54 6.11 -8.21 3.78
N THR A 55 5.08 -7.61 4.38
CA THR A 55 3.91 -7.08 3.68
C THR A 55 3.95 -5.56 3.72
N TYR A 56 3.40 -4.91 2.71
CA TYR A 56 3.38 -3.46 2.65
C TYR A 56 1.94 -2.98 2.53
N THR A 57 1.61 -1.93 3.26
CA THR A 57 0.40 -1.13 3.03
C THR A 57 0.82 0.25 2.55
N ALA A 58 -0.02 0.90 1.77
CA ALA A 58 0.25 2.19 1.17
C ALA A 58 -0.96 3.10 1.36
N TYR A 59 -0.72 4.35 1.72
CA TYR A 59 -1.73 5.39 1.62
C TYR A 59 -1.67 5.98 0.21
N VAL A 60 -2.80 5.90 -0.49
CA VAL A 60 -2.93 6.26 -1.89
C VAL A 60 -4.03 7.27 -2.12
N ARG A 61 -3.84 8.10 -3.14
CA ARG A 61 -4.86 9.02 -3.62
C ARG A 61 -5.80 8.29 -4.58
N LEU A 62 -7.08 8.20 -4.21
CA LEU A 62 -8.09 7.61 -5.08
C LEU A 62 -8.52 8.61 -6.17
N PRO A 63 -8.78 8.11 -7.40
CA PRO A 63 -9.52 8.87 -8.39
C PRO A 63 -10.94 9.19 -7.90
N GLY A 64 -11.52 10.33 -8.31
CA GLY A 64 -12.84 10.77 -7.84
C GLY A 64 -14.02 9.86 -8.21
N TRP A 65 -13.81 8.87 -9.08
CA TRP A 65 -14.80 7.84 -9.43
C TRP A 65 -14.69 6.56 -8.58
N ILE A 66 -13.75 6.51 -7.61
CA ILE A 66 -13.63 5.45 -6.62
C ILE A 66 -13.89 6.02 -5.24
N THR A 67 -14.80 5.39 -4.50
CA THR A 67 -15.11 5.80 -3.13
C THR A 67 -14.78 4.67 -2.16
N ALA A 68 -13.99 4.99 -1.14
CA ALA A 68 -13.72 4.08 -0.04
C ALA A 68 -14.86 4.11 0.99
N PRO A 69 -15.10 3.01 1.72
CA PRO A 69 -16.00 3.01 2.87
C PRO A 69 -15.61 4.05 3.91
N GLU A 70 -16.59 4.61 4.62
CA GLU A 70 -16.37 5.65 5.63
C GLU A 70 -15.43 5.19 6.76
N LYS A 71 -15.58 3.95 7.21
CA LYS A 71 -14.77 3.34 8.28
C LYS A 71 -13.39 2.86 7.81
N TRP A 72 -13.01 3.12 6.57
CA TRP A 72 -11.73 2.67 6.02
C TRP A 72 -10.58 3.52 6.57
N PRO A 73 -9.40 2.95 6.89
CA PRO A 73 -8.27 3.75 7.38
C PRO A 73 -7.85 4.82 6.37
N ARG A 74 -7.69 6.06 6.86
CA ARG A 74 -7.36 7.24 6.06
C ARG A 74 -6.37 8.14 6.79
N LEU A 75 -5.59 8.90 6.02
CA LEU A 75 -4.85 10.05 6.53
C LEU A 75 -5.78 11.26 6.69
N GLU A 76 -5.35 12.24 7.48
CA GLU A 76 -6.05 13.53 7.64
C GLU A 76 -6.24 14.28 6.32
N THR A 77 -5.33 14.05 5.37
CA THR A 77 -5.33 14.59 4.01
C THR A 77 -6.27 13.86 3.04
N GLY A 78 -6.88 12.74 3.47
CA GLY A 78 -7.93 12.03 2.73
C GLY A 78 -7.46 10.78 1.96
N GLU A 79 -6.15 10.51 1.90
CA GLU A 79 -5.63 9.28 1.28
C GLU A 79 -6.01 8.04 2.06
N VAL A 80 -6.29 6.95 1.34
CA VAL A 80 -6.83 5.70 1.89
C VAL A 80 -5.74 4.63 1.97
N GLU A 81 -5.78 3.80 3.01
CA GLU A 81 -4.87 2.68 3.14
C GLU A 81 -5.25 1.52 2.21
N ILE A 82 -4.34 1.06 1.36
CA ILE A 82 -4.53 -0.14 0.52
C ILE A 82 -3.31 -1.04 0.67
N THR A 83 -3.55 -2.35 0.75
CA THR A 83 -2.47 -3.35 0.76
C THR A 83 -1.76 -3.39 -0.59
N VAL A 84 -0.42 -3.32 -0.58
CA VAL A 84 0.40 -3.37 -1.79
C VAL A 84 0.52 -4.82 -2.27
N PRO A 85 0.02 -5.14 -3.48
CA PRO A 85 0.22 -6.46 -4.05
C PRO A 85 1.65 -6.59 -4.59
N MET A 86 2.53 -7.22 -3.80
CA MET A 86 3.95 -7.37 -4.15
C MET A 86 4.19 -8.08 -5.50
N HIS A 87 3.26 -8.93 -5.94
CA HIS A 87 3.37 -9.65 -7.21
C HIS A 87 3.20 -8.73 -8.42
N PHE A 88 2.39 -7.68 -8.33
CA PHE A 88 2.26 -6.67 -9.39
C PHE A 88 3.39 -5.62 -9.34
N ASN A 89 3.99 -5.42 -8.18
CA ASN A 89 4.96 -4.34 -7.94
C ASN A 89 6.41 -4.83 -7.81
N GLN A 90 6.76 -6.01 -8.35
CA GLN A 90 8.11 -6.58 -8.21
C GLN A 90 9.22 -5.69 -8.79
N ARG A 91 8.89 -4.89 -9.80
CA ARG A 91 9.80 -3.95 -10.47
C ARG A 91 9.74 -2.53 -9.90
N ALA A 92 8.83 -2.28 -8.96
CA ALA A 92 8.70 -0.95 -8.37
C ALA A 92 9.91 -0.68 -7.46
N ALA A 93 10.50 0.50 -7.58
CA ALA A 93 11.60 0.93 -6.72
C ALA A 93 11.06 1.31 -5.33
N PHE A 94 11.00 0.36 -4.41
CA PHE A 94 10.56 0.63 -3.04
C PHE A 94 11.55 1.58 -2.34
N PRO A 95 11.05 2.60 -1.62
CA PRO A 95 11.92 3.49 -0.85
C PRO A 95 12.61 2.72 0.28
N GLU A 96 13.80 3.19 0.67
CA GLU A 96 14.47 2.69 1.86
C GLU A 96 13.77 3.20 3.11
N PHE A 97 13.59 2.31 4.09
CA PHE A 97 13.00 2.65 5.37
C PHE A 97 14.11 3.10 6.32
N PRO A 98 13.99 4.29 6.95
CA PRO A 98 14.94 4.70 7.98
C PRO A 98 15.04 3.65 9.10
N PRO A 99 16.21 3.49 9.73
CA PRO A 99 16.38 2.53 10.81
C PRO A 99 15.37 2.80 11.93
N GLY A 100 14.68 1.75 12.39
CA GLY A 100 13.65 1.84 13.42
C GLY A 100 12.29 2.40 12.96
N LYS A 101 12.15 2.89 11.72
CA LYS A 101 10.87 3.36 11.18
C LYS A 101 10.25 2.32 10.26
N ASN A 102 8.93 2.17 10.37
CA ASN A 102 8.12 1.29 9.53
C ASN A 102 7.17 2.06 8.60
N ARG A 103 7.24 3.40 8.62
CA ARG A 103 6.43 4.30 7.80
C ARG A 103 7.35 5.27 7.09
N VAL A 104 7.09 5.52 5.81
CA VAL A 104 7.89 6.42 4.96
C VAL A 104 6.94 7.21 4.09
N ARG A 105 6.94 8.53 4.24
CA ARG A 105 6.30 9.43 3.28
C ARG A 105 7.24 9.63 2.10
N LEU A 106 6.69 9.58 0.90
CA LEU A 106 7.50 9.64 -0.32
C LEU A 106 8.07 11.03 -0.57
N ASP A 107 7.40 12.09 -0.11
CA ASP A 107 7.92 13.45 -0.16
C ASP A 107 9.23 13.57 0.64
N ASP A 108 9.30 12.92 1.81
CA ASP A 108 10.50 12.90 2.66
C ASP A 108 11.67 12.14 1.99
N VAL A 109 11.38 11.11 1.19
CA VAL A 109 12.41 10.32 0.49
C VAL A 109 12.98 11.06 -0.71
N LEU A 110 12.15 11.86 -1.41
CA LEU A 110 12.60 12.65 -2.54
C LEU A 110 13.54 13.78 -2.09
N GLN A 111 13.31 14.36 -0.91
CA GLN A 111 14.21 15.36 -0.31
C GLN A 111 15.59 14.79 -0.01
N LEU A 112 15.68 13.55 0.50
CA LEU A 112 16.95 12.88 0.78
C LEU A 112 17.81 12.59 -0.47
N ARG A 113 17.21 12.57 -1.66
CA ARG A 113 17.95 12.38 -2.93
C ARG A 113 18.40 13.71 -3.55
N GLY A 114 17.98 14.84 -2.99
CA GLY A 114 18.16 16.17 -3.54
C GLY A 114 19.24 17.01 -2.87
N GLU A 115 19.98 16.50 -1.89
CA GLU A 115 21.14 17.20 -1.31
C GLU A 115 22.42 16.82 -2.08
N PRO A 116 22.92 17.66 -3.01
CA PRO A 116 24.30 17.54 -3.46
C PRO A 116 25.22 18.02 -2.32
N CYS A 117 26.16 17.16 -1.94
CA CYS A 117 27.30 17.52 -1.11
C CYS A 117 28.16 18.61 -1.76
#